data_AF-A0A5J4T4N8-F1
#
_entry.id   AF-A0A5J4T4N8-F1
#
_cell.length_a   1.000
_cell.length_b   1.000
_cell.length_c   1.000
_cell.angle_alpha   90.00
_cell.angle_beta   90.00
_cell.angle_gamma   90.00
#
_symmetry.space_group_name_H-M   'P 1'
#
loop_
_entity.id
_entity.type
_entity.pdbx_description
1 polymer ?
#
loop_
_entity_poly.entity_id
_entity_poly.type
_entity_poly.pdbx_seq_one_letter_code
_entity_poly.pdbx_strand_id
1 'polypeptide(L)'
;YYDSGSTWFSSPGSSSIQWLTFERCQGLYGSQLIDVSSGSLTVEGCNFTVQSNNSDASSVAFILSRGRVTTIQNSIFTGGKYGIFAGVTKSAGELYIEKSQFIGISEQTGPFIRLYSLPGKQMNAVRNVIKSTVFSGASFSLDIGQQNAAIIIEEEIDTTQLLLNRFVNTQNSQAILITQDRFNVEVVSNEFDSNGGGLSLGGAISIVSESPSGTLKANYNTFVNNKGTRAGVIFTNPKHEVTPILIPTYTIQNNFFYNNTVVEVGEDNANDIYISSEFIAPTEIRENLLRSGDSYNAKRWIGDHTEVIVGAYLDQYRSNFVFGICEYDTSTSTF
;
A
#
# COMPACT_ATOMS: atom_id res chain seq x y z
N TYR A 1 -17.81 -22.63 13.23
CA TYR A 1 -17.15 -21.90 14.33
C TYR A 1 -15.93 -22.71 14.70
N TYR A 2 -14.73 -22.15 14.49
CA TYR A 2 -13.47 -22.81 14.86
C TYR A 2 -12.82 -21.99 15.98
N ASP A 3 -12.85 -22.54 17.19
CA ASP A 3 -12.31 -21.91 18.39
C ASP A 3 -10.86 -22.41 18.56
N SER A 4 -9.85 -21.61 18.22
CA SER A 4 -8.53 -22.16 17.89
C SER A 4 -7.54 -22.17 19.06
N GLY A 5 -7.34 -23.34 19.68
CA GLY A 5 -6.04 -23.73 20.25
C GLY A 5 -5.09 -24.39 19.22
N SER A 6 -5.51 -24.49 17.95
CA SER A 6 -4.83 -25.29 16.91
C SER A 6 -4.67 -24.51 15.61
N THR A 7 -3.51 -24.68 14.98
CA THR A 7 -3.18 -24.14 13.65
C THR A 7 -3.67 -25.09 12.57
N TRP A 8 -4.33 -24.57 11.54
CA TRP A 8 -4.62 -25.35 10.34
C TRP A 8 -3.37 -25.44 9.46
N PHE A 9 -3.01 -26.65 9.01
CA PHE A 9 -1.87 -26.90 8.13
C PHE A 9 -2.34 -27.37 6.75
N SER A 10 -1.80 -26.78 5.68
CA SER A 10 -2.00 -27.33 4.33
C SER A 10 -1.23 -28.62 4.14
N SER A 11 -1.88 -29.62 3.55
CA SER A 11 -1.22 -30.84 3.05
C SER A 11 -0.61 -30.59 1.66
N PRO A 12 0.38 -31.41 1.22
CA PRO A 12 0.86 -31.38 -0.16
C PRO A 12 -0.29 -31.53 -1.15
N GLY A 13 -0.40 -30.61 -2.12
CA GLY A 13 -1.50 -30.54 -3.08
C GLY A 13 -2.27 -29.21 -3.02
N SER A 14 -3.46 -29.16 -3.63
CA SER A 14 -4.35 -27.99 -3.57
C SER A 14 -5.44 -28.23 -2.54
N SER A 15 -5.51 -27.36 -1.54
CA SER A 15 -6.54 -27.36 -0.50
C SER A 15 -7.46 -26.13 -0.63
N SER A 16 -8.67 -26.21 -0.08
CA SER A 16 -9.56 -25.06 0.02
C SER A 16 -10.22 -24.97 1.40
N ILE A 17 -10.45 -23.74 1.84
CA ILE A 17 -11.18 -23.37 3.06
C ILE A 17 -12.23 -22.35 2.63
N GLN A 18 -13.50 -22.61 2.92
CA GLN A 18 -14.60 -21.79 2.42
C GLN A 18 -15.64 -21.52 3.51
N TRP A 19 -16.14 -20.28 3.56
CA TRP A 19 -17.31 -19.85 4.37
C TRP A 19 -17.18 -20.14 5.87
N LEU A 20 -15.97 -20.02 6.41
CA LEU A 20 -15.70 -20.20 7.83
C LEU A 20 -15.42 -18.88 8.53
N THR A 21 -15.73 -18.84 9.82
CA THR A 21 -15.26 -17.79 10.74
C THR A 21 -14.14 -18.33 11.61
N PHE A 22 -13.02 -17.63 11.58
CA PHE A 22 -11.84 -17.82 12.41
C PHE A 22 -11.77 -16.68 13.42
N GLU A 23 -11.86 -17.01 14.70
CA GLU A 23 -11.78 -16.04 15.79
C GLU A 23 -10.57 -16.33 16.66
N ARG A 24 -9.70 -15.33 16.85
CA ARG A 24 -8.62 -15.42 17.83
C ARG A 24 -9.14 -14.99 19.21
N CYS A 25 -9.31 -15.97 20.08
CA CYS A 25 -9.69 -15.79 21.49
C CYS A 25 -8.49 -15.39 22.38
N GLN A 26 -8.80 -14.86 23.57
CA GLN A 26 -7.81 -14.47 24.57
C GLN A 26 -7.01 -15.69 25.10
N GLY A 27 -5.72 -15.50 25.41
CA GLY A 27 -4.87 -16.54 26.00
C GLY A 27 -4.28 -17.56 25.01
N LEU A 28 -4.48 -17.37 23.71
CA LEU A 28 -3.92 -18.22 22.66
C LEU A 28 -2.57 -17.69 22.20
N TYR A 29 -1.50 -18.48 22.41
CA TYR A 29 -0.11 -18.10 22.10
C TYR A 29 0.37 -18.50 20.70
N GLY A 30 -0.50 -19.08 19.86
CA GLY A 30 -0.12 -19.43 18.50
C GLY A 30 0.26 -18.18 17.70
N SER A 31 1.36 -18.24 16.95
CA SER A 31 1.81 -17.16 16.06
C SER A 31 0.97 -17.06 14.77
N GLN A 32 0.12 -18.05 14.48
CA GLN A 32 -0.74 -18.04 13.30
C GLN A 32 -2.01 -18.89 13.45
N LEU A 33 -3.09 -18.51 12.74
CA LEU A 33 -4.31 -19.34 12.64
C LEU A 33 -4.20 -20.39 11.52
N ILE A 34 -3.70 -19.96 10.36
CA ILE A 34 -3.52 -20.81 9.17
C ILE A 34 -2.05 -20.77 8.75
N ASP A 35 -1.43 -21.94 8.59
CA ASP A 35 -0.08 -22.09 8.09
C ASP A 35 -0.09 -22.87 6.77
N VAL A 36 0.16 -22.15 5.67
CA VAL A 36 0.35 -22.73 4.36
C VAL A 36 1.83 -23.08 4.22
N SER A 37 2.24 -24.20 4.83
CA SER A 37 3.66 -24.60 4.86
C SER A 37 4.11 -25.26 3.56
N SER A 38 3.17 -25.82 2.79
CA SER A 38 3.42 -26.49 1.51
C SER A 38 2.19 -26.48 0.61
N GLY A 39 2.37 -26.80 -0.68
CA GLY A 39 1.26 -26.91 -1.63
C GLY A 39 0.58 -25.57 -1.92
N SER A 40 -0.70 -25.61 -2.26
CA SER A 40 -1.51 -24.44 -2.56
C SER A 40 -2.78 -24.40 -1.72
N LEU A 41 -3.19 -23.21 -1.30
CA LEU A 41 -4.43 -23.00 -0.54
C LEU A 41 -5.31 -21.94 -1.21
N THR A 42 -6.61 -22.23 -1.30
CA THR A 42 -7.64 -21.22 -1.58
C THR A 42 -8.46 -20.95 -0.32
N VAL A 43 -8.56 -19.70 0.09
CA VAL A 43 -9.42 -19.21 1.18
C VAL A 43 -10.51 -18.36 0.56
N GLU A 44 -11.77 -18.77 0.71
CA GLU A 44 -12.90 -18.08 0.07
C GLU A 44 -14.03 -17.78 1.04
N GLY A 45 -14.56 -16.56 1.02
CA GLY A 45 -15.76 -16.23 1.80
C GLY A 45 -15.56 -16.35 3.31
N CYS A 46 -14.33 -16.30 3.80
CA CYS A 46 -14.01 -16.50 5.21
C CYS A 46 -13.99 -15.18 5.97
N ASN A 47 -14.23 -15.24 7.28
CA ASN A 47 -14.13 -14.11 8.18
C ASN A 47 -13.06 -14.38 9.25
N PHE A 48 -12.16 -13.44 9.45
CA PHE A 48 -11.08 -13.50 10.44
C PHE A 48 -11.23 -12.35 11.42
N THR A 49 -11.31 -12.64 12.72
CA THR A 49 -11.53 -11.64 13.77
C THR A 49 -10.63 -11.89 14.98
N VAL A 50 -10.37 -10.83 15.76
CA VAL A 50 -9.74 -10.93 17.09
C VAL A 50 -10.72 -10.48 18.15
N GLN A 51 -10.85 -11.24 19.23
CA GLN A 51 -11.66 -10.84 20.39
C GLN A 51 -10.99 -9.67 21.12
N SER A 52 -11.76 -8.60 21.35
CA SER A 52 -11.32 -7.21 21.56
C SER A 52 -10.52 -6.87 22.83
N ASN A 53 -9.98 -7.83 23.57
CA ASN A 53 -9.41 -7.56 24.90
C ASN A 53 -7.91 -7.88 25.03
N ASN A 54 -7.23 -8.23 23.94
CA ASN A 54 -5.80 -8.52 24.00
C ASN A 54 -4.97 -7.23 24.03
N SER A 55 -4.45 -6.92 25.22
CA SER A 55 -3.30 -6.03 25.44
C SER A 55 -1.98 -6.64 24.95
N ASP A 56 -1.97 -7.94 24.67
CA ASP A 56 -0.73 -8.66 24.38
C ASP A 56 -0.26 -8.37 22.96
N ALA A 57 0.87 -7.67 22.87
CA ALA A 57 1.64 -7.42 21.66
C ALA A 57 2.28 -8.71 21.07
N SER A 58 1.63 -9.87 21.23
CA SER A 58 2.08 -11.11 20.61
C SER A 58 1.94 -10.98 19.11
N SER A 59 3.06 -11.05 18.38
CA SER A 59 3.02 -10.97 16.92
C SER A 59 2.23 -12.16 16.37
N VAL A 60 1.20 -11.89 15.58
CA VAL A 60 0.29 -12.91 15.05
C VAL A 60 0.01 -12.67 13.57
N ALA A 61 -0.07 -13.77 12.81
CA ALA A 61 -0.68 -13.77 11.48
C ALA A 61 -2.04 -14.49 11.48
N PHE A 62 -3.02 -13.99 10.72
CA PHE A 62 -4.17 -14.85 10.44
C PHE A 62 -3.76 -15.95 9.46
N ILE A 63 -3.05 -15.58 8.40
CA ILE A 63 -2.53 -16.51 7.40
C ILE A 63 -1.04 -16.30 7.25
N LEU A 64 -0.26 -17.35 7.49
CA LEU A 64 1.16 -17.42 7.15
C LEU A 64 1.33 -18.25 5.86
N SER A 65 1.68 -17.59 4.77
CA SER A 65 1.83 -18.17 3.44
C SER A 65 3.29 -18.46 3.10
N ARG A 66 3.64 -19.75 3.04
CA ARG A 66 4.99 -20.24 2.74
C ARG A 66 5.01 -21.34 1.68
N GLY A 67 3.82 -21.73 1.20
CA GLY A 67 3.61 -22.74 0.17
C GLY A 67 3.90 -22.20 -1.22
N ARG A 68 3.37 -22.89 -2.24
CA ARG A 68 3.53 -22.54 -3.64
C ARG A 68 2.62 -21.40 -4.06
N VAL A 69 1.32 -21.48 -3.73
CA VAL A 69 0.33 -20.46 -4.08
C VAL A 69 -0.71 -20.33 -2.98
N THR A 70 -0.95 -19.13 -2.49
CA THR A 70 -2.08 -18.82 -1.61
C THR A 70 -3.02 -17.86 -2.32
N THR A 71 -4.28 -18.25 -2.43
CA THR A 71 -5.36 -17.43 -3.01
C THR A 71 -6.37 -17.09 -1.93
N ILE A 72 -6.71 -15.82 -1.78
CA ILE A 72 -7.69 -15.32 -0.81
C ILE A 72 -8.72 -14.51 -1.56
N GLN A 73 -10.00 -14.89 -1.44
CA GLN A 73 -11.08 -14.27 -2.19
C GLN A 73 -12.30 -14.03 -1.30
N ASN A 74 -13.00 -12.92 -1.54
CA ASN A 74 -14.27 -12.61 -0.88
C ASN A 74 -14.22 -12.72 0.65
N SER A 75 -13.05 -12.48 1.26
CA SER A 75 -12.82 -12.72 2.68
C SER A 75 -12.67 -11.40 3.45
N ILE A 76 -13.01 -11.43 4.74
CA ILE A 76 -12.99 -10.26 5.61
C ILE A 76 -12.01 -10.51 6.75
N PHE A 77 -11.14 -9.54 7.00
CA PHE A 77 -10.17 -9.54 8.10
C PHE A 77 -10.45 -8.31 8.96
N THR A 78 -10.81 -8.52 10.23
CA THR A 78 -11.20 -7.44 11.15
C THR A 78 -10.31 -7.43 12.37
N GLY A 79 -9.61 -6.31 12.55
CA GLY A 79 -8.75 -6.02 13.69
C GLY A 79 -7.51 -6.91 13.77
N GLY A 80 -6.74 -6.67 14.83
CA GLY A 80 -5.51 -7.40 15.13
C GLY A 80 -4.35 -6.46 15.47
N LYS A 81 -3.55 -6.87 16.46
CA LYS A 81 -2.24 -6.31 16.75
C LYS A 81 -1.22 -7.35 16.29
N TYR A 82 -0.73 -7.22 15.05
CA TYR A 82 0.06 -8.24 14.35
C TYR A 82 1.56 -8.18 14.67
N GLY A 83 2.05 -7.06 15.23
CA GLY A 83 3.47 -6.89 15.58
C GLY A 83 4.39 -7.03 14.36
N ILE A 84 5.32 -8.00 14.40
CA ILE A 84 6.24 -8.27 13.28
C ILE A 84 5.60 -9.07 12.14
N PHE A 85 4.40 -9.61 12.34
CA PHE A 85 3.63 -10.28 11.29
C PHE A 85 2.57 -9.33 10.70
N ALA A 86 1.56 -9.91 10.07
CA ALA A 86 0.47 -9.21 9.41
C ALA A 86 -0.78 -10.10 9.40
N GLY A 87 -1.95 -9.52 9.13
CA GLY A 87 -3.16 -10.30 8.83
C GLY A 87 -2.87 -11.43 7.83
N VAL A 88 -2.19 -11.10 6.73
CA VAL A 88 -1.60 -12.07 5.79
C VAL A 88 -0.10 -11.82 5.67
N THR A 89 0.69 -12.79 6.12
CA THR A 89 2.15 -12.76 6.00
C THR A 89 2.58 -13.74 4.92
N LYS A 90 3.28 -13.29 3.89
CA LYS A 90 3.83 -14.15 2.83
C LYS A 90 5.35 -14.16 2.92
N SER A 91 5.93 -15.36 2.97
CA SER A 91 7.38 -15.56 3.00
C SER A 91 7.92 -16.38 1.81
N ALA A 92 7.03 -17.00 1.04
CA ALA A 92 7.36 -17.76 -0.16
C ALA A 92 6.11 -18.00 -1.05
N GLY A 93 6.36 -18.34 -2.31
CA GLY A 93 5.34 -18.67 -3.30
C GLY A 93 4.58 -17.46 -3.82
N GLU A 94 3.51 -17.68 -4.58
CA GLU A 94 2.66 -16.61 -5.10
C GLU A 94 1.52 -16.28 -4.12
N LEU A 95 1.12 -15.01 -4.07
CA LEU A 95 -0.04 -14.55 -3.31
C LEU A 95 -1.04 -13.84 -4.22
N TYR A 96 -2.28 -14.31 -4.20
CA TYR A 96 -3.40 -13.69 -4.90
C TYR A 96 -4.46 -13.29 -3.88
N ILE A 97 -4.82 -12.01 -3.84
CA ILE A 97 -5.91 -11.50 -2.99
C ILE A 97 -6.88 -10.73 -3.87
N GLU A 98 -8.16 -11.09 -3.80
CA GLU A 98 -9.21 -10.43 -4.58
C GLU A 98 -10.50 -10.23 -3.77
N LYS A 99 -11.19 -9.11 -4.01
CA LYS A 99 -12.55 -8.85 -3.48
C LYS A 99 -12.65 -9.01 -1.96
N SER A 100 -11.55 -8.73 -1.25
CA SER A 100 -11.45 -8.93 0.19
C SER A 100 -11.48 -7.59 0.92
N GLN A 101 -11.66 -7.63 2.23
CA GLN A 101 -11.70 -6.44 3.07
C GLN A 101 -10.79 -6.60 4.28
N PHE A 102 -9.98 -5.59 4.56
CA PHE A 102 -9.15 -5.47 5.73
C PHE A 102 -9.60 -4.24 6.52
N ILE A 103 -10.11 -4.48 7.72
CA ILE A 103 -10.71 -3.48 8.60
C ILE A 103 -9.84 -3.38 9.84
N GLY A 104 -9.25 -2.22 10.04
CA GLY A 104 -8.31 -1.96 11.12
C GLY A 104 -8.97 -1.56 12.42
N ILE A 105 -8.12 -1.35 13.42
CA ILE A 105 -8.49 -0.90 14.77
C ILE A 105 -7.60 0.28 15.19
N SER A 106 -7.96 0.91 16.30
CA SER A 106 -7.07 1.86 16.98
C SER A 106 -5.85 1.14 17.57
N GLU A 107 -4.71 1.83 17.57
CA GLU A 107 -3.41 1.32 18.01
C GLU A 107 -3.01 0.01 17.34
N GLN A 108 -3.34 -0.15 16.06
CA GLN A 108 -2.91 -1.30 15.29
C GLN A 108 -1.39 -1.40 15.27
N THR A 109 -0.86 -2.62 15.43
CA THR A 109 0.56 -2.93 15.27
C THR A 109 0.71 -3.89 14.10
N GLY A 110 1.72 -3.69 13.27
CA GLY A 110 1.94 -4.50 12.06
C GLY A 110 0.89 -4.27 10.95
N PRO A 111 1.23 -4.59 9.70
CA PRO A 111 0.39 -4.33 8.54
C PRO A 111 -0.76 -5.34 8.37
N PHE A 112 -1.68 -5.05 7.46
CA PHE A 112 -2.65 -6.05 7.01
C PHE A 112 -1.99 -7.12 6.16
N ILE A 113 -1.05 -6.71 5.30
CA ILE A 113 -0.27 -7.60 4.44
C ILE A 113 1.21 -7.30 4.59
N ARG A 114 2.01 -8.33 4.85
CA ARG A 114 3.47 -8.26 4.81
C ARG A 114 3.99 -9.28 3.82
N LEU A 115 4.70 -8.77 2.82
CA LEU A 115 5.39 -9.56 1.80
C LEU A 115 6.87 -9.48 2.13
N TYR A 116 7.54 -10.59 2.44
CA TYR A 116 8.98 -10.59 2.69
C TYR A 116 9.63 -11.87 2.15
N SER A 117 10.89 -11.80 1.73
CA SER A 117 11.63 -12.98 1.29
C SER A 117 12.52 -13.49 2.41
N LEU A 118 12.57 -14.82 2.61
CA LEU A 118 13.56 -15.41 3.53
C LEU A 118 14.98 -15.22 2.98
N PRO A 119 15.98 -14.87 3.81
CA PRO A 119 17.36 -14.72 3.38
C PRO A 119 17.86 -15.95 2.60
N GLY A 120 18.52 -15.71 1.47
CA GLY A 120 19.07 -16.78 0.61
C GLY A 120 18.06 -17.49 -0.29
N LYS A 121 16.77 -17.09 -0.28
CA LYS A 121 15.76 -17.55 -1.25
C LYS A 121 15.36 -16.41 -2.18
N GLN A 122 16.14 -16.20 -3.24
CA GLN A 122 15.66 -15.37 -4.35
C GLN A 122 14.48 -16.07 -5.02
N MET A 123 13.34 -15.39 -5.06
CA MET A 123 12.11 -15.89 -5.68
C MET A 123 11.97 -15.31 -7.10
N ASN A 124 12.96 -15.54 -7.95
CA ASN A 124 12.92 -14.98 -9.31
C ASN A 124 11.61 -15.36 -10.02
N ALA A 125 10.89 -14.34 -10.51
CA ALA A 125 9.63 -14.42 -11.25
C ALA A 125 8.37 -14.83 -10.45
N VAL A 126 8.36 -14.66 -9.13
CA VAL A 126 7.13 -14.77 -8.34
C VAL A 126 6.29 -13.49 -8.48
N ARG A 127 4.97 -13.68 -8.58
CA ARG A 127 4.00 -12.59 -8.74
C ARG A 127 3.04 -12.56 -7.56
N ASN A 128 2.86 -11.38 -6.99
CA ASN A 128 1.80 -11.09 -6.04
C ASN A 128 0.76 -10.19 -6.72
N VAL A 129 -0.51 -10.56 -6.62
CA VAL A 129 -1.60 -9.73 -7.17
C VAL A 129 -2.63 -9.49 -6.08
N ILE A 130 -2.79 -8.23 -5.68
CA ILE A 130 -3.80 -7.79 -4.74
C ILE A 130 -4.72 -6.85 -5.52
N LYS A 131 -5.97 -7.25 -5.70
CA LYS A 131 -6.91 -6.49 -6.51
C LYS A 131 -8.30 -6.36 -5.92
N SER A 132 -9.00 -5.29 -6.27
CA SER A 132 -10.39 -5.05 -5.85
C SER A 132 -10.60 -5.24 -4.35
N THR A 133 -9.61 -4.88 -3.54
CA THR A 133 -9.57 -5.10 -2.09
C THR A 133 -9.64 -3.76 -1.37
N VAL A 134 -10.35 -3.74 -0.24
CA VAL A 134 -10.52 -2.53 0.59
C VAL A 134 -9.66 -2.65 1.84
N PHE A 135 -8.86 -1.63 2.13
CA PHE A 135 -8.09 -1.46 3.36
C PHE A 135 -8.60 -0.23 4.08
N SER A 136 -9.10 -0.35 5.30
CA SER A 136 -9.77 0.76 5.95
C SER A 136 -9.64 0.81 7.47
N GLY A 137 -9.66 2.03 8.03
CA GLY A 137 -9.97 2.27 9.44
C GLY A 137 -8.87 1.90 10.44
N ALA A 138 -7.68 1.53 9.99
CA ALA A 138 -6.54 1.32 10.88
C ALA A 138 -6.00 2.66 11.38
N SER A 139 -5.78 2.77 12.70
CA SER A 139 -4.93 3.81 13.27
C SER A 139 -3.73 3.14 13.91
N PHE A 140 -2.56 3.26 13.30
CA PHE A 140 -1.37 2.56 13.76
C PHE A 140 -0.75 3.20 14.99
N SER A 141 -0.09 2.40 15.82
CA SER A 141 0.64 2.88 17.00
C SER A 141 1.87 3.71 16.58
N LEU A 142 2.05 4.86 17.20
CA LEU A 142 3.22 5.73 16.97
C LEU A 142 4.53 5.12 17.49
N ASP A 143 4.46 4.13 18.39
CA ASP A 143 5.64 3.51 19.02
C ASP A 143 6.51 2.72 18.02
N ILE A 144 5.93 2.31 16.89
CA ILE A 144 6.60 1.53 15.84
C ILE A 144 7.24 2.45 14.78
N GLY A 145 7.07 3.77 14.92
CA GLY A 145 7.73 4.75 14.07
C GLY A 145 7.25 4.72 12.61
N GLN A 146 8.20 4.86 11.69
CA GLN A 146 7.94 5.01 10.24
C GLN A 146 7.63 3.70 9.52
N GLN A 147 7.63 2.56 10.23
CA GLN A 147 7.41 1.22 9.65
C GLN A 147 5.94 0.80 9.61
N ASN A 148 5.02 1.74 9.80
CA ASN A 148 3.58 1.47 9.76
C ASN A 148 3.04 1.63 8.34
N ALA A 149 2.42 0.55 7.83
CA ALA A 149 1.64 0.62 6.60
C ALA A 149 0.49 -0.39 6.55
N ALA A 150 -0.48 -0.17 5.67
CA ALA A 150 -1.49 -1.18 5.37
C ALA A 150 -0.86 -2.39 4.66
N ILE A 151 0.07 -2.14 3.73
CA ILE A 151 0.86 -3.16 3.03
C ILE A 151 2.34 -2.82 3.17
N ILE A 152 3.14 -3.79 3.63
CA ILE A 152 4.61 -3.71 3.66
C ILE A 152 5.20 -4.69 2.63
N ILE A 153 6.11 -4.19 1.80
CA ILE A 153 6.82 -4.93 0.75
C ILE A 153 8.32 -4.92 1.06
N GLU A 154 8.80 -6.06 1.55
CA GLU A 154 10.18 -6.39 1.94
C GLU A 154 10.76 -7.49 1.00
N GLU A 155 10.16 -7.71 -0.18
CA GLU A 155 10.56 -8.78 -1.11
C GLU A 155 11.53 -8.30 -2.18
N GLU A 156 12.55 -9.12 -2.45
CA GLU A 156 13.52 -8.87 -3.52
C GLU A 156 13.01 -9.44 -4.86
N ILE A 157 12.92 -8.59 -5.90
CA ILE A 157 12.71 -8.98 -7.33
C ILE A 157 11.30 -9.50 -7.68
N ASP A 158 10.43 -9.79 -6.72
CA ASP A 158 9.04 -10.18 -6.98
C ASP A 158 8.23 -9.02 -7.58
N THR A 159 7.34 -9.35 -8.52
CA THR A 159 6.42 -8.35 -9.06
C THR A 159 5.18 -8.29 -8.21
N THR A 160 4.99 -7.17 -7.51
CA THR A 160 3.77 -6.92 -6.73
C THR A 160 2.85 -5.97 -7.48
N GLN A 161 1.65 -6.43 -7.79
CA GLN A 161 0.62 -5.65 -8.47
C GLN A 161 -0.54 -5.34 -7.54
N LEU A 162 -0.82 -4.06 -7.40
CA LEU A 162 -1.94 -3.50 -6.64
C LEU A 162 -2.89 -2.87 -7.65
N LEU A 163 -4.06 -3.50 -7.87
CA LEU A 163 -5.00 -3.11 -8.93
C LEU A 163 -6.40 -2.82 -8.37
N LEU A 164 -6.98 -1.66 -8.66
CA LEU A 164 -8.39 -1.38 -8.28
C LEU A 164 -8.67 -1.51 -6.77
N ASN A 165 -7.67 -1.33 -5.92
CA ASN A 165 -7.84 -1.36 -4.47
C ASN A 165 -8.25 0.01 -3.94
N ARG A 166 -8.81 0.01 -2.73
CA ARG A 166 -9.22 1.22 -2.04
C ARG A 166 -8.59 1.27 -0.64
N PHE A 167 -7.78 2.30 -0.39
CA PHE A 167 -7.14 2.57 0.89
C PHE A 167 -7.79 3.81 1.50
N VAL A 168 -8.48 3.65 2.63
CA VAL A 168 -9.29 4.73 3.22
C VAL A 168 -9.04 4.86 4.70
N ASN A 169 -8.79 6.07 5.18
CA ASN A 169 -8.69 6.38 6.61
C ASN A 169 -7.65 5.51 7.34
N THR A 170 -6.51 5.22 6.72
CA THR A 170 -5.37 4.60 7.43
C THR A 170 -4.51 5.71 8.06
N GLN A 171 -4.52 5.79 9.39
CA GLN A 171 -3.87 6.87 10.16
C GLN A 171 -2.53 6.44 10.74
N ASN A 172 -1.61 7.40 10.90
CA ASN A 172 -0.26 7.20 11.45
C ASN A 172 0.59 6.19 10.66
N SER A 173 0.28 6.03 9.38
CA SER A 173 0.85 4.99 8.52
C SER A 173 0.80 5.42 7.07
N GLN A 174 1.71 4.89 6.26
CA GLN A 174 1.59 5.00 4.81
C GLN A 174 0.58 3.94 4.34
N ALA A 175 -0.07 4.08 3.18
CA ALA A 175 -0.89 2.98 2.67
C ALA A 175 -0.01 1.80 2.20
N ILE A 176 1.07 2.10 1.49
CA ILE A 176 2.04 1.14 0.96
C ILE A 176 3.44 1.58 1.38
N LEU A 177 4.18 0.65 1.97
CA LEU A 177 5.58 0.84 2.35
C LEU A 177 6.47 -0.19 1.65
N ILE A 178 7.48 0.29 0.94
CA ILE A 178 8.51 -0.51 0.28
C ILE A 178 9.84 -0.24 0.99
N THR A 179 10.43 -1.27 1.57
CA THR A 179 11.68 -1.17 2.36
C THR A 179 12.86 -1.88 1.71
N GLN A 180 12.62 -2.65 0.65
CA GLN A 180 13.66 -3.40 -0.06
C GLN A 180 14.33 -2.56 -1.15
N ASP A 181 15.65 -2.68 -1.29
CA ASP A 181 16.40 -1.93 -2.31
C ASP A 181 15.93 -2.27 -3.72
N ARG A 182 15.76 -3.57 -4.00
CA ARG A 182 15.37 -4.10 -5.30
C ARG A 182 13.89 -4.48 -5.27
N PHE A 183 13.06 -3.66 -5.89
CA PHE A 183 11.61 -3.84 -5.93
C PHE A 183 11.06 -3.78 -7.37
N ASN A 184 9.89 -4.39 -7.60
CA ASN A 184 9.10 -4.18 -8.80
C ASN A 184 7.62 -4.07 -8.42
N VAL A 185 7.11 -2.84 -8.36
CA VAL A 185 5.76 -2.57 -7.82
C VAL A 185 4.93 -1.81 -8.85
N GLU A 186 3.75 -2.35 -9.15
CA GLU A 186 2.75 -1.69 -9.98
C GLU A 186 1.53 -1.34 -9.14
N VAL A 187 1.19 -0.06 -9.09
CA VAL A 187 0.03 0.51 -8.41
C VAL A 187 -0.86 1.14 -9.47
N VAL A 188 -1.89 0.42 -9.90
CA VAL A 188 -2.72 0.84 -11.05
C VAL A 188 -4.20 0.94 -10.67
N SER A 189 -4.79 2.10 -10.95
CA SER A 189 -6.22 2.36 -10.75
C SER A 189 -6.72 2.16 -9.32
N ASN A 190 -5.89 2.45 -8.32
CA ASN A 190 -6.27 2.41 -6.91
C ASN A 190 -6.79 3.78 -6.45
N GLU A 191 -7.56 3.78 -5.37
CA GLU A 191 -8.02 4.97 -4.67
C GLU A 191 -7.34 5.05 -3.28
N PHE A 192 -6.78 6.21 -2.98
CA PHE A 192 -6.16 6.53 -1.70
C PHE A 192 -6.84 7.79 -1.15
N ASP A 193 -7.70 7.62 -0.13
CA ASP A 193 -8.45 8.71 0.47
C ASP A 193 -8.15 8.82 1.98
N SER A 194 -7.68 10.00 2.40
CA SER A 194 -7.53 10.35 3.81
C SER A 194 -6.56 9.43 4.57
N ASN A 195 -5.48 9.00 3.91
CA ASN A 195 -4.43 8.18 4.52
C ASN A 195 -3.26 9.05 5.03
N GLY A 196 -2.49 8.50 5.96
CA GLY A 196 -1.24 9.11 6.42
C GLY A 196 -1.34 9.82 7.77
N GLY A 197 -0.47 10.83 7.93
CA GLY A 197 -0.27 11.54 9.19
C GLY A 197 0.69 10.84 10.15
N GLY A 198 0.85 11.39 11.36
CA GLY A 198 1.85 10.90 12.31
C GLY A 198 3.26 10.97 11.71
N LEU A 199 3.93 9.82 11.61
CA LEU A 199 5.30 9.69 11.11
C LEU A 199 5.39 9.19 9.66
N SER A 200 4.28 9.14 8.90
CA SER A 200 4.29 8.70 7.50
C SER A 200 5.10 9.65 6.62
N LEU A 201 6.13 9.17 5.92
CA LEU A 201 6.93 10.00 5.00
C LEU A 201 6.10 10.45 3.78
N GLY A 202 5.44 9.49 3.13
CA GLY A 202 4.38 9.68 2.14
C GLY A 202 3.04 9.14 2.67
N GLY A 203 1.93 9.86 2.49
CA GLY A 203 0.64 9.39 3.00
C GLY A 203 0.12 8.12 2.29
N ALA A 204 0.40 7.97 1.00
CA ALA A 204 -0.04 6.83 0.20
C ALA A 204 1.09 5.82 -0.03
N ILE A 205 2.18 6.23 -0.68
CA ILE A 205 3.26 5.34 -1.08
C ILE A 205 4.58 5.87 -0.53
N SER A 206 5.33 5.03 0.16
CA SER A 206 6.68 5.35 0.62
C SER A 206 7.67 4.27 0.23
N ILE A 207 8.79 4.70 -0.34
CA ILE A 207 9.97 3.86 -0.59
C ILE A 207 11.06 4.35 0.36
N VAL A 208 11.39 3.55 1.37
CA VAL A 208 12.30 3.96 2.46
C VAL A 208 13.60 3.17 2.49
N SER A 209 13.97 2.58 1.35
CA SER A 209 15.22 1.84 1.21
C SER A 209 16.45 2.75 1.29
N GLU A 210 17.57 2.21 1.74
CA GLU A 210 18.85 2.94 1.79
C GLU A 210 19.47 3.12 0.39
N SER A 211 19.25 2.17 -0.51
CA SER A 211 19.77 2.21 -1.89
C SER A 211 18.74 1.70 -2.90
N PRO A 212 17.64 2.44 -3.11
CA PRO A 212 16.57 2.01 -4.00
C PRO A 212 17.08 1.81 -5.43
N SER A 213 16.72 0.69 -6.05
CA SER A 213 17.19 0.24 -7.37
C SER A 213 16.12 -0.51 -8.17
N GLY A 214 14.85 -0.37 -7.77
CA GLY A 214 13.70 -1.03 -8.36
C GLY A 214 12.88 -0.17 -9.34
N THR A 215 11.72 -0.70 -9.74
CA THR A 215 10.73 0.01 -10.56
C THR A 215 9.44 0.22 -9.78
N LEU A 216 8.93 1.45 -9.79
CA LEU A 216 7.57 1.77 -9.36
C LEU A 216 6.80 2.33 -10.54
N LYS A 217 5.65 1.72 -10.83
CA LYS A 217 4.67 2.20 -11.79
C LYS A 217 3.38 2.57 -11.05
N ALA A 218 3.10 3.85 -10.91
CA ALA A 218 1.89 4.37 -10.27
C ALA A 218 1.03 5.09 -11.31
N ASN A 219 0.06 4.39 -11.91
CA ASN A 219 -0.73 4.93 -13.01
C ASN A 219 -2.25 4.89 -12.74
N TYR A 220 -2.97 5.90 -13.23
CA TYR A 220 -4.44 5.97 -13.15
C TYR A 220 -5.02 5.92 -11.73
N ASN A 221 -4.23 6.24 -10.70
CA ASN A 221 -4.68 6.25 -9.31
C ASN A 221 -5.33 7.58 -8.94
N THR A 222 -6.15 7.55 -7.89
CA THR A 222 -6.78 8.73 -7.28
C THR A 222 -6.20 8.93 -5.89
N PHE A 223 -5.64 10.11 -5.63
CA PHE A 223 -5.03 10.50 -4.36
C PHE A 223 -5.73 11.74 -3.79
N VAL A 224 -6.50 11.55 -2.73
CA VAL A 224 -7.34 12.57 -2.12
C VAL A 224 -7.05 12.67 -0.63
N ASN A 225 -6.84 13.90 -0.12
CA ASN A 225 -6.70 14.18 1.32
C ASN A 225 -5.57 13.40 2.02
N ASN A 226 -4.55 12.91 1.31
CA ASN A 226 -3.47 12.16 1.93
C ASN A 226 -2.47 13.10 2.61
N LYS A 227 -1.83 12.63 3.68
CA LYS A 227 -0.92 13.42 4.50
C LYS A 227 0.39 12.70 4.74
N GLY A 228 1.52 13.40 4.66
CA GLY A 228 2.80 12.87 5.10
C GLY A 228 3.76 13.95 5.55
N THR A 229 4.90 13.56 6.09
CA THR A 229 5.90 14.49 6.66
C THR A 229 6.86 15.01 5.59
N ARG A 230 7.08 14.27 4.50
CA ARG A 230 7.92 14.68 3.36
C ARG A 230 7.13 14.86 2.06
N ALA A 231 6.18 13.95 1.83
CA ALA A 231 5.23 14.03 0.74
C ALA A 231 3.80 13.80 1.23
N GLY A 232 2.80 14.51 0.72
CA GLY A 232 1.42 14.14 1.03
C GLY A 232 1.04 12.78 0.44
N VAL A 233 1.61 12.40 -0.72
CA VAL A 233 1.24 11.15 -1.42
C VAL A 233 2.41 10.19 -1.59
N ILE A 234 3.38 10.52 -2.45
CA ILE A 234 4.46 9.61 -2.86
C ILE A 234 5.80 10.17 -2.38
N PHE A 235 6.49 9.39 -1.57
CA PHE A 235 7.84 9.69 -1.09
C PHE A 235 8.82 8.59 -1.48
N THR A 236 10.04 8.97 -1.88
CA THR A 236 11.15 8.03 -2.05
C THR A 236 12.40 8.53 -1.33
N ASN A 237 13.09 7.64 -0.63
CA ASN A 237 14.39 7.91 -0.02
C ASN A 237 15.47 8.15 -1.08
N PRO A 238 16.47 8.99 -0.76
CA PRO A 238 17.65 9.21 -1.60
C PRO A 238 18.39 7.90 -1.88
N LYS A 239 18.83 7.72 -3.12
CA LYS A 239 19.93 6.81 -3.43
C LYS A 239 21.24 7.55 -3.23
N HIS A 240 22.05 7.13 -2.25
CA HIS A 240 23.29 7.81 -1.87
C HIS A 240 24.57 7.25 -2.49
N GLU A 241 24.52 6.12 -3.21
CA GLU A 241 25.72 5.47 -3.75
C GLU A 241 25.67 5.24 -5.27
N VAL A 242 26.81 5.55 -5.92
CA VAL A 242 27.10 5.38 -7.36
C VAL A 242 27.46 3.93 -7.71
N THR A 243 27.23 2.96 -6.81
CA THR A 243 27.59 1.57 -7.06
C THR A 243 26.76 1.04 -8.25
N PRO A 244 27.42 0.54 -9.33
CA PRO A 244 26.90 0.76 -10.67
C PRO A 244 25.80 -0.24 -11.04
N ILE A 245 24.70 0.29 -11.60
CA ILE A 245 23.91 -0.22 -12.76
C ILE A 245 22.38 -0.17 -12.58
N LEU A 246 21.81 -0.18 -11.37
CA LEU A 246 20.33 -0.13 -11.22
C LEU A 246 19.87 1.17 -10.56
N ILE A 247 19.57 2.15 -11.41
CA ILE A 247 18.94 3.41 -11.03
C ILE A 247 17.43 3.17 -10.88
N PRO A 248 16.79 3.63 -9.79
CA PRO A 248 15.36 3.39 -9.63
C PRO A 248 14.59 4.11 -10.73
N THR A 249 13.55 3.44 -11.25
CA THR A 249 12.71 3.97 -12.32
C THR A 249 11.31 4.23 -11.79
N TYR A 250 10.83 5.45 -11.99
CA TYR A 250 9.50 5.89 -11.58
C TYR A 250 8.67 6.27 -12.80
N THR A 251 7.57 5.55 -13.01
CA THR A 251 6.53 5.91 -13.99
C THR A 251 5.28 6.33 -13.21
N ILE A 252 4.97 7.62 -13.18
CA ILE A 252 3.85 8.17 -12.39
C ILE A 252 2.99 9.00 -13.34
N GLN A 253 1.95 8.37 -13.89
CA GLN A 253 1.19 8.96 -15.00
C GLN A 253 -0.32 8.85 -14.85
N ASN A 254 -1.02 9.83 -15.43
CA ASN A 254 -2.48 9.80 -15.54
C ASN A 254 -3.20 9.64 -14.19
N ASN A 255 -2.57 10.07 -13.09
CA ASN A 255 -3.18 10.05 -11.77
C ASN A 255 -3.94 11.35 -11.48
N PHE A 256 -4.86 11.29 -10.53
CA PHE A 256 -5.59 12.45 -10.02
C PHE A 256 -5.12 12.80 -8.60
N PHE A 257 -4.76 14.06 -8.38
CA PHE A 257 -4.30 14.60 -7.09
C PHE A 257 -5.23 15.72 -6.61
N TYR A 258 -5.68 15.61 -5.36
CA TYR A 258 -6.53 16.64 -4.75
C TYR A 258 -6.35 16.74 -3.23
N ASN A 259 -6.05 17.96 -2.77
CA ASN A 259 -6.01 18.31 -1.35
C ASN A 259 -5.08 17.43 -0.49
N ASN A 260 -3.98 16.93 -1.07
CA ASN A 260 -2.94 16.26 -0.30
C ASN A 260 -2.05 17.32 0.38
N THR A 261 -1.50 17.00 1.53
CA THR A 261 -0.76 17.98 2.34
C THR A 261 0.49 17.37 2.95
N VAL A 262 1.60 18.11 2.89
CA VAL A 262 2.74 17.84 3.76
C VAL A 262 2.55 18.51 5.13
N VAL A 263 2.84 17.78 6.20
CA VAL A 263 2.61 18.22 7.59
C VAL A 263 3.80 19.01 8.13
N GLU A 264 5.03 18.65 7.74
CA GLU A 264 6.22 19.40 8.13
C GLU A 264 6.44 20.59 7.19
N VAL A 265 6.80 21.74 7.78
CA VAL A 265 7.21 22.92 7.03
C VAL A 265 8.69 22.78 6.67
N GLY A 266 9.01 22.79 5.38
CA GLY A 266 10.37 22.71 4.87
C GLY A 266 10.43 22.95 3.36
N GLU A 267 11.55 23.47 2.87
CA GLU A 267 11.74 23.74 1.44
C GLU A 267 11.84 22.44 0.62
N ASP A 268 12.30 21.36 1.26
CA ASP A 268 12.51 20.02 0.70
C ASP A 268 11.30 19.08 0.87
N ASN A 269 10.09 19.63 0.82
CA ASN A 269 8.84 18.91 0.99
C ASN A 269 7.87 19.18 -0.16
N ALA A 270 6.98 18.24 -0.49
CA ALA A 270 6.00 18.38 -1.56
C ALA A 270 4.62 17.89 -1.15
N ASN A 271 3.54 18.58 -1.55
CA ASN A 271 2.19 18.15 -1.18
C ASN A 271 1.77 16.85 -1.86
N ASP A 272 2.28 16.54 -3.06
CA ASP A 272 1.91 15.33 -3.78
C ASP A 272 3.09 14.37 -3.91
N ILE A 273 4.12 14.74 -4.67
CA ILE A 273 5.22 13.83 -5.04
C ILE A 273 6.56 14.43 -4.61
N TYR A 274 7.32 13.66 -3.83
CA TYR A 274 8.72 13.97 -3.52
C TYR A 274 9.61 12.77 -3.87
N ILE A 275 10.43 12.92 -4.92
CA ILE A 275 11.41 11.91 -5.32
C ILE A 275 12.79 12.37 -4.87
N SER A 276 13.32 11.77 -3.81
CA SER A 276 14.71 11.99 -3.44
C SER A 276 15.57 10.97 -4.16
N SER A 277 16.44 11.38 -5.08
CA SER A 277 17.48 10.50 -5.61
C SER A 277 18.53 11.30 -6.38
N GLU A 278 19.80 11.15 -5.99
CA GLU A 278 20.94 11.77 -6.67
C GLU A 278 21.09 11.28 -8.12
N PHE A 279 20.66 10.04 -8.37
CA PHE A 279 20.71 9.38 -9.68
C PHE A 279 19.29 8.98 -10.08
N ILE A 280 18.72 9.62 -11.10
CA ILE A 280 17.39 9.29 -11.60
C ILE A 280 17.52 8.97 -13.10
N ALA A 281 17.12 7.76 -13.50
CA ALA A 281 16.95 7.39 -14.90
C ALA A 281 15.76 8.21 -15.46
N PRO A 282 15.52 8.29 -16.78
CA PRO A 282 14.38 9.05 -17.29
C PRO A 282 13.08 8.65 -16.57
N THR A 283 12.62 9.51 -15.65
CA THR A 283 11.38 9.30 -14.90
C THR A 283 10.26 9.91 -15.68
N GLU A 284 9.23 9.13 -15.93
CA GLU A 284 8.06 9.61 -16.62
C GLU A 284 7.00 10.00 -15.60
N ILE A 285 7.19 11.19 -15.00
CA ILE A 285 6.19 11.82 -14.15
C ILE A 285 5.50 12.88 -15.02
N ARG A 286 4.35 12.54 -15.57
CA ARG A 286 3.64 13.38 -16.55
C ARG A 286 2.16 13.05 -16.63
N GLU A 287 1.40 13.93 -17.28
CA GLU A 287 -0.02 13.71 -17.59
C GLU A 287 -0.89 13.51 -16.33
N ASN A 288 -0.43 13.95 -15.16
CA ASN A 288 -1.23 13.90 -13.95
C ASN A 288 -2.18 15.10 -13.88
N LEU A 289 -3.36 14.92 -13.30
CA LEU A 289 -4.35 15.97 -13.09
C LEU A 289 -4.26 16.48 -11.65
N LEU A 290 -4.00 17.77 -11.49
CA LEU A 290 -4.03 18.47 -10.20
C LEU A 290 -5.25 19.39 -10.17
N ARG A 291 -6.21 19.14 -9.27
CA ARG A 291 -7.46 19.94 -9.20
C ARG A 291 -7.32 21.25 -8.42
N SER A 292 -6.30 21.38 -7.57
CA SER A 292 -6.01 22.59 -6.81
C SER A 292 -4.54 22.61 -6.39
N GLY A 293 -3.86 23.73 -6.58
CA GLY A 293 -2.43 23.88 -6.30
C GLY A 293 -1.64 24.21 -7.55
N ASP A 294 -0.33 24.30 -7.40
CA ASP A 294 0.60 24.67 -8.45
C ASP A 294 1.63 23.57 -8.71
N SER A 295 2.55 23.82 -9.66
CA SER A 295 3.59 22.86 -10.03
C SER A 295 4.53 22.50 -8.88
N TYR A 296 4.62 23.29 -7.81
CA TYR A 296 5.53 23.03 -6.68
C TYR A 296 5.09 21.84 -5.83
N ASN A 297 3.92 21.26 -6.10
CA ASN A 297 3.46 20.05 -5.45
C ASN A 297 4.18 18.76 -5.90
N ALA A 298 4.98 18.81 -6.97
CA ALA A 298 5.86 17.73 -7.38
C ALA A 298 7.31 18.21 -7.40
N LYS A 299 8.15 17.62 -6.55
CA LYS A 299 9.56 17.98 -6.43
C LYS A 299 10.47 16.76 -6.53
N ARG A 300 11.71 17.00 -6.94
CA ARG A 300 12.78 16.02 -6.89
C ARG A 300 14.03 16.63 -6.30
N TRP A 301 14.76 15.84 -5.53
CA TRP A 301 16.08 16.21 -5.04
C TRP A 301 17.14 15.53 -5.88
N ILE A 302 18.03 16.31 -6.50
CA ILE A 302 19.11 15.86 -7.38
C ILE A 302 20.40 16.55 -6.94
N GLY A 303 21.44 15.76 -6.65
CA GLY A 303 22.73 16.28 -6.21
C GLY A 303 22.62 16.93 -4.84
N ASP A 304 22.60 18.25 -4.81
CA ASP A 304 22.63 19.07 -3.59
C ASP A 304 21.42 20.02 -3.46
N HIS A 305 20.45 19.96 -4.37
CA HIS A 305 19.29 20.86 -4.36
C HIS A 305 17.97 20.15 -4.73
N THR A 306 16.88 20.76 -4.30
CA THR A 306 15.52 20.35 -4.65
C THR A 306 14.98 21.23 -5.78
N GLU A 307 14.42 20.62 -6.81
CA GLU A 307 13.78 21.32 -7.92
C GLU A 307 12.37 20.80 -8.20
N VAL A 308 11.58 21.61 -8.91
CA VAL A 308 10.22 21.25 -9.34
C VAL A 308 10.28 20.30 -10.53
N ILE A 309 9.43 19.26 -10.53
CA ILE A 309 9.30 18.35 -11.66
C ILE A 309 8.43 19.02 -12.73
N VAL A 310 9.07 19.70 -13.68
CA VAL A 310 8.38 20.35 -14.81
C VAL A 310 7.64 19.31 -15.66
N GLY A 311 6.36 19.57 -15.94
CA GLY A 311 5.52 18.66 -16.73
C GLY A 311 4.86 17.53 -15.94
N ALA A 312 5.03 17.49 -14.60
CA ALA A 312 4.37 16.50 -13.74
C ALA A 312 2.84 16.55 -13.87
N TYR A 313 2.29 17.76 -14.01
CA TYR A 313 0.85 18.01 -14.15
C TYR A 313 0.52 18.56 -15.53
N LEU A 314 -0.67 18.21 -16.02
CA LEU A 314 -1.27 18.89 -17.17
C LEU A 314 -1.48 20.37 -16.83
N ASP A 315 -1.15 21.27 -17.76
CA ASP A 315 -1.43 22.70 -17.62
C ASP A 315 -2.92 22.90 -17.32
N GLN A 316 -3.23 23.29 -16.08
CA GLN A 316 -4.59 23.54 -15.60
C GLN A 316 -5.35 24.58 -16.46
N TYR A 317 -4.65 25.33 -17.31
CA TYR A 317 -5.22 26.31 -18.23
C TYR A 317 -5.98 25.70 -19.43
N ARG A 318 -5.95 24.39 -19.67
CA ARG A 318 -6.74 23.76 -20.75
C ARG A 318 -8.09 23.17 -20.29
N SER A 319 -8.38 23.09 -18.99
CA SER A 319 -9.59 22.42 -18.48
C SER A 319 -10.76 23.36 -18.13
N ASN A 320 -10.62 24.67 -18.32
CA ASN A 320 -11.75 25.61 -18.22
C ASN A 320 -12.67 25.64 -19.45
N PHE A 321 -12.47 24.75 -20.43
CA PHE A 321 -13.35 24.65 -21.59
C PHE A 321 -14.20 23.38 -21.54
N VAL A 322 -15.51 23.61 -21.39
CA VAL A 322 -16.65 22.72 -21.69
C VAL A 322 -17.06 21.71 -20.59
N PHE A 323 -17.56 22.23 -19.49
CA PHE A 323 -18.86 21.76 -19.00
C PHE A 323 -19.82 22.95 -19.00
N GLY A 324 -20.25 23.33 -20.21
CA GLY A 324 -21.44 24.16 -20.37
C GLY A 324 -22.61 23.36 -19.85
N ILE A 325 -23.00 23.65 -18.61
CA ILE A 325 -24.31 23.26 -18.08
C ILE A 325 -25.31 23.84 -19.08
N CYS A 326 -25.99 22.96 -19.81
CA CYS A 326 -27.18 23.34 -20.54
C CYS A 326 -28.18 23.81 -19.49
N GLU A 327 -28.32 25.13 -19.34
CA GLU A 327 -29.50 25.70 -18.70
C GLU A 327 -30.71 25.19 -19.49
N TYR A 328 -31.48 24.31 -18.86
CA TYR A 328 -32.83 24.00 -19.31
C TYR A 328 -33.64 25.28 -19.19
N ASP A 329 -33.86 25.92 -20.34
CA ASP A 329 -34.83 26.99 -20.53
C ASP A 329 -36.22 26.40 -20.24
N THR A 330 -36.73 26.59 -19.00
CA THR A 330 -38.12 26.31 -18.69
C THR A 330 -38.98 27.47 -19.17
N SER A 331 -39.14 27.58 -20.49
CA SER A 331 -40.14 28.42 -21.12
C SER A 331 -41.21 27.59 -21.83
N THR A 332 -42.46 27.96 -21.52
CA THR A 332 -43.76 27.52 -22.07
C THR A 332 -44.35 26.24 -21.45
N SER A 333 -45.62 26.19 -21.03
CA SER A 333 -46.80 26.83 -21.63
C SER A 333 -47.95 26.99 -20.63
N THR A 334 -48.58 28.15 -20.68
CA THR A 334 -50.00 28.33 -20.37
C THR A 334 -50.83 27.79 -21.54
N PHE A 335 -51.73 26.86 -21.26
CA PHE A 335 -53.05 26.71 -21.86
C PHE A 335 -54.01 26.27 -20.75
#